data_AF-A0A3A8JCM5-F1
#
_entry.id   AF-A0A3A8JCM5-F1
#
_cell.length_a   1.000
_cell.length_b   1.000
_cell.length_c   1.000
_cell.angle_alpha   90.00
_cell.angle_beta   90.00
_cell.angle_gamma   90.00
#
_symmetry.space_group_name_H-M   'P 1'
#
loop_
_entity.id
_entity.type
_entity.pdbx_description
1 polymer ?
#
loop_
_entity_poly.entity_id
_entity_poly.type
_entity_poly.pdbx_seq_one_letter_code
_entity_poly.pdbx_strand_id
1 'polypeptide(L)'
;MLASAKEPKPRTYDIIIVGGGKTEEEAQAALDRLKAKVLYVRFATPSGDLLTVRKSDDYPGLNKGLYIAVLGMCARDAEVVEDMKRFMKALKVHAPGAYSKTIKGQYGDPCPPSNAFMPPEAEEKAFLERIAKEPKSADAYFAYAMFLKNESRLDEANAIVTQALDLDPQHEEAKALGHLLMVLLTP
;
A
#
# COMPACT_ATOMS: atom_id res chain seq x y z
N MET A 1 -29.06 1.21 28.97
CA MET A 1 -29.27 0.25 27.85
C MET A 1 -28.07 0.36 26.92
N LEU A 2 -27.30 -0.71 26.77
CA LEU A 2 -26.18 -0.76 25.83
C LEU A 2 -26.75 -0.73 24.41
N ALA A 3 -26.43 0.32 23.65
CA ALA A 3 -26.72 0.36 22.23
C ALA A 3 -25.97 -0.81 21.59
N SER A 4 -26.71 -1.81 21.10
CA SER A 4 -26.15 -2.91 20.32
C SER A 4 -25.49 -2.29 19.08
N ALA A 5 -24.16 -2.25 19.06
CA ALA A 5 -23.40 -1.77 17.93
C ALA A 5 -23.74 -2.68 16.75
N LYS A 6 -24.60 -2.19 15.86
CA LYS A 6 -25.03 -2.90 14.66
C LYS A 6 -23.76 -3.27 13.90
N GLU A 7 -23.52 -4.57 13.69
CA GLU A 7 -22.35 -5.03 12.94
C GLU A 7 -22.24 -4.21 11.64
N PRO A 8 -21.05 -3.68 11.30
CA PRO A 8 -20.88 -2.81 10.16
C PRO A 8 -21.36 -3.53 8.90
N LYS A 9 -22.25 -2.91 8.12
CA LYS A 9 -22.82 -3.57 6.93
C LYS A 9 -21.69 -4.01 5.98
N PRO A 10 -21.77 -5.22 5.39
CA PRO A 10 -20.81 -5.68 4.39
C PRO A 10 -20.67 -4.65 3.28
N ARG A 11 -19.42 -4.26 2.98
CA ARG A 11 -19.10 -3.33 1.89
C ARG A 11 -18.60 -4.11 0.68
N THR A 12 -18.59 -3.43 -0.45
CA THR A 12 -18.03 -3.97 -1.70
C THR A 12 -16.61 -3.47 -1.83
N TYR A 13 -15.69 -4.38 -2.11
CA TYR A 13 -14.28 -4.08 -2.31
C TYR A 13 -13.82 -4.64 -3.65
N ASP A 14 -12.83 -3.99 -4.25
CA ASP A 14 -12.03 -4.58 -5.31
C ASP A 14 -10.71 -5.08 -4.71
N ILE A 15 -10.55 -6.40 -4.64
CA ILE A 15 -9.28 -7.04 -4.24
C ILE A 15 -8.34 -7.08 -5.43
N ILE A 16 -7.11 -6.61 -5.26
CA ILE A 16 -6.09 -6.58 -6.30
C ILE A 16 -5.11 -7.73 -6.08
N ILE A 17 -5.05 -8.63 -7.06
CA ILE A 17 -4.24 -9.85 -7.00
C ILE A 17 -3.17 -9.78 -8.08
N VAL A 18 -1.91 -9.97 -7.70
CA VAL A 18 -0.75 -9.89 -8.62
C VAL A 18 -0.19 -11.25 -9.00
N GLY A 19 -0.71 -12.31 -8.39
CA GLY A 19 -0.33 -13.69 -8.64
C GLY A 19 -0.94 -14.63 -7.60
N GLY A 20 -0.58 -15.89 -7.67
CA GLY A 20 -1.08 -16.91 -6.77
C GLY A 20 -0.74 -18.31 -7.29
N GLY A 21 -1.06 -19.32 -6.48
CA GLY A 21 -0.69 -20.69 -6.75
C GLY A 21 -1.35 -21.68 -5.80
N LYS A 22 -0.93 -22.93 -5.88
CA LYS A 22 -1.35 -23.99 -4.96
C LYS A 22 -0.60 -23.94 -3.64
N THR A 23 0.55 -23.27 -3.60
CA THR A 23 1.37 -23.14 -2.40
C THR A 23 1.58 -21.68 -2.01
N GLU A 24 1.92 -21.47 -0.75
CA GLU A 24 2.20 -20.13 -0.21
C GLU A 24 3.43 -19.51 -0.88
N GLU A 25 4.44 -20.32 -1.18
CA GLU A 25 5.68 -19.91 -1.83
C GLU A 25 5.45 -19.39 -3.25
N GLU A 26 4.54 -20.02 -4.01
CA GLU A 26 4.16 -19.56 -5.35
C GLU A 26 3.53 -18.16 -5.30
N ALA A 27 2.65 -17.92 -4.32
CA ALA A 27 2.05 -16.62 -4.10
C ALA A 27 3.09 -15.60 -3.61
N GLN A 28 3.95 -15.98 -2.66
CA GLN A 28 4.99 -15.08 -2.14
C GLN A 28 5.98 -14.65 -3.23
N ALA A 29 6.38 -15.58 -4.11
CA ALA A 29 7.28 -15.27 -5.22
C ALA A 29 6.70 -14.20 -6.17
N ALA A 30 5.37 -14.10 -6.30
CA ALA A 30 4.74 -13.04 -7.09
C ALA A 30 4.90 -11.66 -6.44
N LEU A 31 4.78 -11.58 -5.11
CA LEU A 31 5.03 -10.35 -4.34
C LEU A 31 6.51 -9.96 -4.39
N ASP A 32 7.42 -10.93 -4.25
CA ASP A 32 8.87 -10.66 -4.25
C ASP A 32 9.35 -10.10 -5.59
N ARG A 33 8.83 -10.63 -6.70
CA ARG A 33 9.09 -10.08 -8.05
C ARG A 33 8.60 -8.64 -8.21
N LEU A 34 7.54 -8.27 -7.52
CA LEU A 34 7.00 -6.91 -7.51
C LEU A 34 7.85 -6.00 -6.63
N LYS A 35 8.22 -6.46 -5.42
CA LYS A 35 9.07 -5.75 -4.45
C LYS A 35 10.49 -5.52 -4.95
N ALA A 36 11.01 -6.41 -5.79
CA ALA A 36 12.33 -6.24 -6.44
C ALA A 36 12.36 -5.04 -7.40
N LYS A 37 11.22 -4.45 -7.75
CA LYS A 37 11.12 -3.20 -8.49
C LYS A 37 11.12 -2.07 -7.47
N VAL A 38 11.74 -0.92 -7.80
CA VAL A 38 12.00 0.27 -6.94
C VAL A 38 10.74 0.93 -6.33
N LEU A 39 9.60 0.26 -6.41
CA LEU A 39 8.28 0.70 -6.02
C LEU A 39 7.96 0.43 -4.54
N TYR A 40 8.75 -0.38 -3.80
CA TYR A 40 8.42 -0.74 -2.41
C TYR A 40 8.26 0.45 -1.47
N VAL A 41 9.09 1.48 -1.63
CA VAL A 41 8.98 2.74 -0.87
C VAL A 41 7.63 3.42 -1.16
N ARG A 42 7.11 3.30 -2.39
CA ARG A 42 5.82 3.89 -2.80
C ARG A 42 4.61 3.00 -2.43
N PHE A 43 4.84 1.84 -1.82
CA PHE A 43 3.81 0.98 -1.22
C PHE A 43 3.80 1.05 0.31
N ALA A 44 4.63 1.89 0.92
CA ALA A 44 4.65 1.99 2.36
C ALA A 44 3.27 2.47 2.85
N THR A 45 2.60 1.64 3.66
CA THR A 45 1.44 2.05 4.43
C THR A 45 1.74 1.90 5.91
N PRO A 46 1.12 2.73 6.78
CA PRO A 46 1.31 2.62 8.22
C PRO A 46 0.87 1.25 8.80
N SER A 47 -0.04 0.55 8.12
CA SER A 47 -0.59 -0.73 8.60
C SER A 47 0.22 -1.97 8.23
N GLY A 48 1.13 -1.90 7.25
CA GLY A 48 1.85 -3.09 6.76
C GLY A 48 0.98 -4.16 6.09
N ASP A 49 -0.31 -3.89 5.87
CA ASP A 49 -1.30 -4.85 5.35
C ASP A 49 -1.28 -4.98 3.82
N LEU A 50 -0.51 -4.15 3.11
CA LEU A 50 -0.26 -4.28 1.69
C LEU A 50 0.75 -5.41 1.41
N LEU A 51 0.67 -6.00 0.22
CA LEU A 51 1.60 -7.04 -0.23
C LEU A 51 1.61 -8.27 0.70
N THR A 52 0.44 -8.89 0.88
CA THR A 52 0.27 -10.05 1.76
C THR A 52 -0.18 -11.30 0.99
N VAL A 53 0.29 -12.47 1.42
CA VAL A 53 -0.25 -13.75 0.96
C VAL A 53 -1.48 -14.10 1.79
N ARG A 54 -2.55 -14.52 1.13
CA ARG A 54 -3.81 -14.91 1.75
C ARG A 54 -4.35 -16.19 1.11
N LYS A 55 -5.26 -16.88 1.79
CA LYS A 55 -6.00 -18.00 1.20
C LYS A 55 -7.22 -17.45 0.46
N SER A 56 -7.46 -17.93 -0.75
CA SER A 56 -8.61 -17.51 -1.54
C SER A 56 -9.94 -17.92 -0.91
N ASP A 57 -9.94 -18.94 -0.05
CA ASP A 57 -11.10 -19.42 0.70
C ASP A 57 -11.71 -18.36 1.63
N ASP A 58 -10.90 -17.40 2.07
CA ASP A 58 -11.31 -16.29 2.95
C ASP A 58 -12.14 -15.23 2.20
N TYR A 59 -12.23 -15.31 0.87
CA TYR A 59 -12.85 -14.30 0.02
C TYR A 59 -13.95 -14.89 -0.86
N PRO A 60 -15.24 -14.72 -0.47
CA PRO A 60 -16.37 -15.20 -1.26
C PRO A 60 -16.34 -14.66 -2.69
N GLY A 61 -16.47 -15.56 -3.67
CA GLY A 61 -16.42 -15.24 -5.10
C GLY A 61 -15.07 -15.51 -5.77
N LEU A 62 -14.04 -15.91 -5.01
CA LEU A 62 -12.79 -16.43 -5.55
C LEU A 62 -12.81 -17.96 -5.66
N ASN A 63 -11.92 -18.49 -6.52
CA ASN A 63 -11.70 -19.93 -6.64
C ASN A 63 -11.04 -20.46 -5.37
N LYS A 64 -11.60 -21.51 -4.79
CA LYS A 64 -11.16 -22.11 -3.53
C LYS A 64 -9.86 -22.89 -3.64
N GLY A 65 -9.18 -23.07 -2.50
CA GLY A 65 -7.98 -23.91 -2.38
C GLY A 65 -6.72 -23.34 -3.03
N LEU A 66 -6.63 -22.01 -3.14
CA LEU A 66 -5.47 -21.31 -3.69
C LEU A 66 -4.86 -20.36 -2.68
N TYR A 67 -3.56 -20.12 -2.81
CA TYR A 67 -2.87 -19.01 -2.19
C TYR A 67 -2.83 -17.85 -3.18
N ILE A 68 -3.17 -16.65 -2.73
CA ILE A 68 -3.23 -15.45 -3.55
C ILE A 68 -2.27 -14.39 -3.02
N ALA A 69 -1.57 -13.73 -3.94
CA ALA A 69 -0.71 -12.60 -3.68
C ALA A 69 -1.53 -11.32 -3.76
N VAL A 70 -2.00 -10.85 -2.61
CA VAL A 70 -2.85 -9.65 -2.51
C VAL A 70 -1.97 -8.42 -2.42
N LEU A 71 -2.10 -7.54 -3.41
CA LEU A 71 -1.44 -6.24 -3.41
C LEU A 71 -2.14 -5.28 -2.44
N GLY A 72 -3.47 -5.24 -2.48
CA GLY A 72 -4.31 -4.42 -1.62
C GLY A 72 -5.80 -4.64 -1.89
N MET A 73 -6.64 -3.98 -1.11
CA MET A 73 -8.10 -4.01 -1.25
C MET A 73 -8.62 -2.58 -1.14
N CYS A 74 -9.46 -2.17 -2.09
CA CYS A 74 -10.03 -0.83 -2.13
C CYS A 74 -11.54 -0.91 -2.00
N ALA A 75 -12.13 -0.17 -1.06
CA ALA A 75 -13.57 0.00 -0.98
C ALA A 75 -14.09 0.64 -2.27
N ARG A 76 -15.21 0.13 -2.80
CA ARG A 76 -15.84 0.75 -3.97
C ARG A 76 -16.66 1.97 -3.57
N ASP A 77 -16.12 3.15 -3.85
CA ASP A 77 -16.87 4.40 -4.03
C ASP A 77 -16.72 4.90 -5.49
N ALA A 78 -17.40 5.99 -5.84
CA ALA A 78 -17.46 6.48 -7.22
C ALA A 78 -16.16 7.17 -7.69
N GLU A 79 -15.38 7.78 -6.79
CA GLU A 79 -14.14 8.50 -7.11
C GLU A 79 -12.98 7.52 -7.32
N VAL A 80 -12.95 6.42 -6.57
CA VAL A 80 -11.90 5.38 -6.65
C VAL A 80 -11.90 4.62 -7.98
N VAL A 81 -13.00 4.59 -8.73
CA VAL A 81 -13.11 3.76 -9.95
C VAL A 81 -12.18 4.22 -11.08
N GLU A 82 -12.05 5.52 -11.33
CA GLU A 82 -11.22 6.01 -12.44
C GLU A 82 -9.73 5.91 -12.10
N ASP A 83 -9.36 6.25 -10.87
CA ASP A 83 -8.00 6.09 -10.36
C ASP A 83 -7.57 4.63 -10.38
N MET A 84 -8.47 3.70 -10.02
CA MET A 84 -8.23 2.26 -10.08
C MET A 84 -7.93 1.77 -11.49
N LYS A 85 -8.61 2.31 -12.51
CA LYS A 85 -8.37 1.91 -13.90
C LYS A 85 -6.97 2.34 -14.36
N ARG A 86 -6.55 3.57 -14.04
CA ARG A 86 -5.20 4.07 -14.34
C ARG A 86 -4.14 3.28 -13.58
N PHE A 87 -4.38 3.03 -12.30
CA PHE A 87 -3.56 2.20 -11.43
C PHE A 87 -3.36 0.79 -12.00
N MET A 88 -4.44 0.09 -12.35
CA MET A 88 -4.37 -1.27 -12.91
C MET A 88 -3.62 -1.31 -14.24
N LYS A 89 -3.76 -0.28 -15.09
CA LYS A 89 -3.00 -0.17 -16.34
C LYS A 89 -1.51 -0.08 -16.07
N ALA A 90 -1.10 0.73 -15.10
CA ALA A 90 0.30 0.90 -14.73
C ALA A 90 0.87 -0.36 -14.03
N LEU A 91 0.10 -0.95 -13.10
CA LEU A 91 0.45 -2.21 -12.45
C LEU A 91 0.73 -3.33 -13.45
N LYS A 92 -0.08 -3.46 -14.51
CA LYS A 92 0.08 -4.51 -15.53
C LYS A 92 1.39 -4.44 -16.31
N VAL A 93 2.03 -3.27 -16.40
CA VAL A 93 3.39 -3.14 -16.97
C VAL A 93 4.40 -3.93 -16.13
N HIS A 94 4.20 -3.95 -14.82
CA HIS A 94 5.08 -4.62 -13.87
C HIS A 94 4.60 -6.02 -13.49
N ALA A 95 3.30 -6.29 -13.54
CA ALA A 95 2.69 -7.58 -13.24
C ALA A 95 1.59 -7.89 -14.27
N PRO A 96 1.95 -8.43 -15.46
CA PRO A 96 0.98 -8.66 -16.55
C PRO A 96 -0.20 -9.55 -16.17
N GLY A 97 0.02 -10.47 -15.22
CA GLY A 97 -1.02 -11.35 -14.67
C GLY A 97 -1.90 -10.71 -13.60
N ALA A 98 -1.67 -9.45 -13.23
CA ALA A 98 -2.44 -8.79 -12.20
C ALA A 98 -3.88 -8.52 -12.63
N TYR A 99 -4.82 -8.79 -11.73
CA TYR A 99 -6.24 -8.56 -11.94
C TYR A 99 -6.91 -8.09 -10.66
N SER A 100 -8.09 -7.49 -10.78
CA SER A 100 -8.95 -7.18 -9.65
C SER A 100 -10.23 -8.03 -9.70
N LYS A 101 -10.79 -8.33 -8.53
CA LYS A 101 -12.10 -8.97 -8.40
C LYS A 101 -12.93 -8.21 -7.39
N THR A 102 -14.22 -8.09 -7.68
CA THR A 102 -15.17 -7.52 -6.74
C THR A 102 -15.60 -8.57 -5.74
N ILE A 103 -15.35 -8.29 -4.47
CA ILE A 103 -15.73 -9.14 -3.34
C ILE A 103 -16.63 -8.35 -2.39
N LYS A 104 -17.44 -9.08 -1.62
CA LYS A 104 -18.25 -8.50 -0.55
C LYS A 104 -17.78 -9.05 0.77
N GLY A 105 -17.76 -8.22 1.80
CA GLY A 105 -17.40 -8.63 3.13
C GLY A 105 -17.10 -7.45 4.04
N GLN A 106 -16.41 -7.74 5.14
CA GLN A 106 -15.92 -6.77 6.08
C GLN A 106 -14.40 -6.95 6.14
N TYR A 107 -13.68 -6.17 5.34
CA TYR A 107 -12.23 -6.19 5.29
C TYR A 107 -11.71 -4.82 5.71
N GLY A 108 -10.41 -4.73 6.03
CA GLY A 108 -9.75 -3.43 6.00
C GLY A 108 -9.79 -2.83 4.59
N ASP A 109 -9.38 -1.56 4.49
CA ASP A 109 -9.23 -0.85 3.21
C ASP A 109 -7.75 -0.50 2.96
N PRO A 110 -6.82 -1.48 2.91
CA PRO A 110 -5.45 -1.23 2.51
C PRO A 110 -5.42 -1.01 1.00
N CYS A 111 -5.95 0.13 0.56
CA CYS A 111 -5.92 0.52 -0.83
C CYS A 111 -4.51 1.05 -1.15
N PRO A 112 -3.82 0.50 -2.17
CA PRO A 112 -2.52 1.03 -2.56
C PRO A 112 -2.66 2.50 -2.98
N PRO A 113 -1.69 3.38 -2.66
CA PRO A 113 -1.75 4.76 -3.11
C PRO A 113 -1.82 4.81 -4.64
N SER A 114 -2.70 5.67 -5.19
CA SER A 114 -3.05 5.66 -6.61
C SER A 114 -1.83 5.90 -7.53
N ASN A 115 -0.86 6.67 -7.04
CA ASN A 115 0.39 6.99 -7.72
C ASN A 115 1.46 5.89 -7.66
N ALA A 116 1.27 4.81 -6.88
CA ALA A 116 2.35 3.87 -6.57
C ALA A 116 3.01 3.25 -7.80
N PHE A 117 2.25 3.07 -8.89
CA PHE A 117 2.75 2.56 -10.18
C PHE A 117 2.88 3.62 -11.28
N MET A 118 2.53 4.87 -11.02
CA MET A 118 2.75 5.94 -11.99
C MET A 118 4.24 6.27 -12.07
N PRO A 119 4.82 6.63 -13.23
CA PRO A 119 6.18 7.15 -13.27
C PRO A 119 6.32 8.30 -12.27
N PRO A 120 7.37 8.33 -11.42
CA PRO A 120 7.58 9.44 -10.53
C PRO A 120 7.86 10.70 -11.35
N GLU A 121 7.34 11.84 -10.89
CA GLU A 121 7.74 13.14 -11.40
C GLU A 121 9.24 13.36 -11.18
N ALA A 122 9.84 14.31 -11.90
CA ALA A 122 11.29 14.54 -11.87
C ALA A 122 11.80 14.81 -10.44
N GLU A 123 11.02 15.54 -9.64
CA GLU A 123 11.28 15.87 -8.25
C GLU A 123 11.20 14.63 -7.36
N GLU A 124 10.12 13.84 -7.46
CA GLU A 124 9.96 12.59 -6.70
C GLU A 124 11.09 11.60 -7.03
N LYS A 125 11.48 11.51 -8.29
CA LYS A 125 12.51 10.59 -8.78
C LYS A 125 13.85 10.80 -8.05
N ALA A 126 14.24 12.04 -7.76
CA ALA A 126 15.49 12.32 -7.07
C ALA A 126 15.52 11.74 -5.64
N PHE A 127 14.40 11.79 -4.93
CA PHE A 127 14.28 11.18 -3.59
C PHE A 127 14.32 9.65 -3.66
N LEU A 128 13.61 9.05 -4.62
CA LEU A 128 13.63 7.60 -4.82
C LEU A 128 15.02 7.08 -5.19
N GLU A 129 15.76 7.79 -6.04
CA GLU A 129 17.15 7.44 -6.37
C GLU A 129 18.09 7.57 -5.17
N ARG A 130 17.87 8.56 -4.29
CA ARG A 130 18.65 8.69 -3.05
C ARG A 130 18.41 7.50 -2.14
N ILE A 131 17.16 7.10 -1.90
CA ILE A 131 16.83 5.92 -1.08
C ILE A 131 17.42 4.65 -1.70
N ALA A 132 17.41 4.53 -3.03
CA ALA A 132 18.02 3.38 -3.71
C ALA A 132 19.55 3.30 -3.48
N LYS A 133 20.24 4.45 -3.40
CA LYS A 133 21.68 4.53 -3.09
C LYS A 133 21.98 4.35 -1.60
N GLU A 134 21.08 4.83 -0.75
CA GLU A 134 21.24 4.91 0.71
C GLU A 134 20.07 4.23 1.45
N PRO A 135 19.83 2.91 1.25
CA PRO A 135 18.64 2.24 1.78
C PRO A 135 18.63 2.09 3.31
N LYS A 136 19.71 2.47 3.99
CA LYS A 136 19.83 2.45 5.47
C LYS A 136 19.97 3.86 6.06
N SER A 137 19.75 4.91 5.26
CA SER A 137 19.84 6.29 5.73
C SER A 137 18.47 6.78 6.17
N ALA A 138 18.28 7.00 7.47
CA ALA A 138 17.07 7.63 7.99
C ALA A 138 16.82 9.01 7.35
N ASP A 139 17.88 9.80 7.09
CA ASP A 139 17.79 11.09 6.39
C ASP A 139 17.21 10.98 4.98
N ALA A 140 17.53 9.90 4.24
CA ALA A 140 17.01 9.69 2.89
C ALA A 140 15.48 9.45 2.91
N TYR A 141 15.02 8.63 3.85
CA TYR A 141 13.58 8.40 4.07
C TYR A 141 12.90 9.67 4.60
N PHE A 142 13.49 10.37 5.58
CA PHE A 142 12.94 11.62 6.10
C PHE A 142 12.78 12.69 5.01
N ALA A 143 13.78 12.86 4.14
CA ALA A 143 13.70 13.80 3.03
C ALA A 143 12.53 13.47 2.07
N TYR A 144 12.31 12.19 1.79
CA TYR A 144 11.17 11.77 0.98
C TYR A 144 9.83 11.99 1.69
N ALA A 145 9.74 11.70 3.00
CA ALA A 145 8.54 11.99 3.80
C ALA A 145 8.20 13.48 3.79
N MET A 146 9.20 14.36 3.88
CA MET A 146 9.02 15.81 3.79
C MET A 146 8.50 16.25 2.41
N PHE A 147 9.04 15.67 1.33
CA PHE A 147 8.52 15.91 -0.02
C PHE A 147 7.05 15.49 -0.12
N LEU A 148 6.70 14.28 0.33
CA LEU A 148 5.33 13.77 0.32
C LEU A 148 4.37 14.66 1.13
N LYS A 149 4.80 15.13 2.31
CA LYS A 149 4.03 16.07 3.13
C LYS A 149 3.76 17.37 2.35
N ASN A 150 4.76 17.91 1.64
CA ASN A 150 4.60 19.16 0.89
C ASN A 150 3.65 18.98 -0.31
N GLU A 151 3.63 17.79 -0.92
CA GLU A 151 2.65 17.38 -1.92
C GLU A 151 1.26 17.03 -1.33
N SER A 152 1.04 17.27 -0.03
CA SER A 152 -0.19 16.92 0.70
C SER A 152 -0.53 15.42 0.71
N ARG A 153 0.45 14.54 0.41
CA ARG A 153 0.33 13.08 0.45
C ARG A 153 0.61 12.57 1.87
N LEU A 154 -0.24 12.97 2.83
CA LEU A 154 0.02 12.83 4.27
C LEU A 154 0.11 11.38 4.76
N ASP A 155 -0.75 10.48 4.26
CA ASP A 155 -0.72 9.06 4.62
C ASP A 155 0.59 8.39 4.18
N GLU A 156 1.04 8.70 2.96
CA GLU A 156 2.30 8.21 2.42
C GLU A 156 3.48 8.78 3.21
N ALA A 157 3.47 10.09 3.50
CA ALA A 157 4.48 10.72 4.34
C ALA A 157 4.59 10.05 5.72
N ASN A 158 3.47 9.67 6.32
CA ASN A 158 3.43 9.02 7.63
C ASN A 158 4.03 7.60 7.58
N ALA A 159 3.77 6.85 6.51
CA ALA A 159 4.39 5.56 6.30
C ALA A 159 5.91 5.66 6.12
N ILE A 160 6.38 6.63 5.33
CA ILE A 160 7.81 6.85 5.09
C ILE A 160 8.53 7.36 6.34
N VAL A 161 7.90 8.25 7.12
CA VAL A 161 8.52 8.73 8.37
C VAL A 161 8.68 7.62 9.39
N THR A 162 7.77 6.64 9.40
CA THR A 162 7.89 5.43 10.23
C THR A 162 9.12 4.63 9.81
N GLN A 163 9.36 4.45 8.51
CA GLN A 163 10.57 3.78 8.02
C GLN A 163 11.86 4.53 8.40
N ALA A 164 11.85 5.87 8.39
CA ALA A 164 12.98 6.66 8.87
C ALA A 164 13.26 6.40 10.36
N LEU A 165 12.21 6.33 11.19
CA LEU A 165 12.30 6.08 12.63
C LEU A 165 12.67 4.62 12.96
N ASP A 166 12.31 3.66 12.11
CA ASP A 166 12.76 2.27 12.25
C ASP A 166 14.28 2.15 12.01
N LEU A 167 14.82 2.97 11.11
CA LEU A 167 16.26 3.03 10.82
C LEU A 167 17.03 3.82 11.89
N ASP A 168 16.49 4.95 12.33
CA ASP A 168 17.04 5.75 13.43
C ASP A 168 15.92 6.25 14.36
N PRO A 169 15.69 5.53 15.48
CA PRO A 169 14.71 5.95 16.48
C PRO A 169 15.07 7.26 17.21
N GLN A 170 16.27 7.81 17.02
CA GLN A 170 16.72 9.07 17.63
C GLN A 170 16.66 10.26 16.67
N HIS A 171 16.20 10.08 15.42
CA HIS A 171 16.09 11.17 14.46
C HIS A 171 14.99 12.17 14.86
N GLU A 172 15.40 13.32 15.40
CA GLU A 172 14.50 14.29 16.04
C GLU A 172 13.52 14.93 15.04
N GLU A 173 13.96 15.27 13.83
CA GLU A 173 13.11 15.84 12.80
C GLU A 173 12.07 14.83 12.29
N ALA A 174 12.45 13.56 12.15
CA ALA A 174 11.52 12.50 11.77
C ALA A 174 10.44 12.29 12.85
N LYS A 175 10.81 12.33 14.15
CA LYS A 175 9.85 12.28 15.25
C LYS A 175 8.88 13.45 15.22
N ALA A 176 9.41 14.66 15.05
CA ALA A 176 8.60 15.88 14.98
C ALA A 176 7.60 15.83 13.82
N LEU A 177 8.05 15.38 12.64
CA LEU A 177 7.19 15.17 11.48
C LEU A 177 6.13 14.09 11.74
N GLY A 178 6.52 12.94 12.32
CA GLY A 178 5.57 11.88 12.68
C GLY A 178 4.49 12.33 13.64
N HIS A 179 4.86 13.10 14.68
CA HIS A 179 3.89 13.70 15.60
C HIS A 179 2.93 14.66 14.89
N LEU A 180 3.44 15.52 13.99
CA LEU A 180 2.61 16.42 13.20
C LEU A 180 1.63 15.63 12.31
N LEU A 181 2.11 14.61 11.61
CA LEU A 181 1.28 13.80 10.73
C LEU A 181 0.20 13.05 11.49
N MET A 182 0.50 12.51 12.67
CA MET A 182 -0.53 11.90 13.54
C MET A 182 -1.65 12.89 13.88
N VAL A 183 -1.34 14.15 14.15
CA VAL A 183 -2.36 15.18 14.43
C VAL A 183 -3.13 15.58 13.18
N LEU A 184 -2.48 15.62 12.01
CA LEU A 184 -3.16 15.97 10.76
C LEU A 184 -4.05 14.84 10.22
N LEU A 185 -3.75 13.59 10.56
CA LEU A 185 -4.47 12.40 10.11
C LEU A 185 -5.56 11.95 11.10
N THR A 186 -5.70 12.58 12.26
CA THR A 186 -6.83 12.33 13.16
C THR A 186 -8.12 12.94 12.58
N PRO A 187 -9.21 12.15 12.47
CA PRO A 187 -10.48 12.58 11.86
C PRO A 187 -11.27 13.59 12.71
#